data_AF-A0A258SA17-F1
#
_entry.id   AF-A0A258SA17-F1
#
_cell.length_a   1.000
_cell.length_b   1.000
_cell.length_c   1.000
_cell.angle_alpha   90.00
_cell.angle_beta   90.00
_cell.angle_gamma   90.00
#
_symmetry.space_group_name_H-M   'P 1'
#
loop_
_entity.id
_entity.type
_entity.pdbx_description
1 polymer ?
#
loop_
_entity_poly.entity_id
_entity_poly.type
_entity_poly.pdbx_seq_one_letter_code
_entity_poly.pdbx_strand_id
1 'polypeptide(L)'
;MQTERARQLLLGSFHAAIAAADPAIIVPPHLPAPPSGRTLVVGGGKAAASMAAAVEAHWPRSAPLSGLVVTRYQHSMPTQRIEVVEASHPLPDGRGEAAALRMLDQVSQLGPDDLMIALISGGGSSLLAAPVEGVTLKELRQVTKALLSAGATIHAINTVRKHLTRLSGGRLARAA
;
A
#
# COMPACT_ATOMS: atom_id res chain seq x y z
N MET A 1 29.25 -34.82 -5.79
CA MET A 1 29.82 -33.57 -5.21
C MET A 1 29.50 -32.32 -6.01
N GLN A 2 29.74 -32.25 -7.33
CA GLN A 2 29.50 -31.02 -8.11
C GLN A 2 28.02 -30.61 -8.19
N THR A 3 27.10 -31.58 -8.37
CA THR A 3 25.65 -31.31 -8.43
C THR A 3 25.10 -30.77 -7.12
N GLU A 4 25.57 -31.27 -5.97
CA GLU A 4 25.14 -30.78 -4.66
C GLU A 4 25.63 -29.35 -4.40
N ARG A 5 26.88 -29.05 -4.78
CA ARG A 5 27.42 -27.69 -4.68
C ARG A 5 26.67 -26.71 -5.58
N ALA A 6 26.32 -27.11 -6.80
CA ALA A 6 25.51 -26.29 -7.71
C ALA A 6 24.10 -26.05 -7.16
N ARG A 7 23.46 -27.08 -6.60
CA ARG A 7 22.14 -26.96 -5.96
C ARG A 7 22.17 -25.98 -4.79
N GLN A 8 23.16 -26.10 -3.91
CA GLN A 8 23.33 -25.20 -2.77
C GLN A 8 23.54 -23.75 -3.21
N LEU A 9 24.34 -23.53 -4.25
CA LEU A 9 24.55 -22.19 -4.81
C LEU A 9 23.23 -21.59 -5.31
N LEU A 10 22.45 -22.34 -6.11
CA LEU A 10 21.18 -21.87 -6.66
C LEU A 10 20.13 -21.57 -5.58
N LEU A 11 20.01 -22.43 -4.56
CA LEU A 11 19.12 -22.19 -3.43
C LEU A 11 19.58 -20.99 -2.60
N GLY A 12 20.90 -20.84 -2.39
CA GLY A 12 21.48 -19.68 -1.73
C GLY A 12 21.17 -18.39 -2.48
N SER A 13 21.33 -18.38 -3.80
CA SER A 13 20.97 -17.22 -4.65
C SER A 13 19.48 -16.90 -4.61
N PHE A 14 18.61 -17.92 -4.61
CA PHE A 14 17.16 -17.74 -4.49
C PHE A 14 16.77 -17.13 -3.14
N HIS A 15 17.32 -17.64 -2.03
CA HIS A 15 17.07 -17.08 -0.70
C HIS A 15 17.59 -15.65 -0.57
N ALA A 16 18.77 -15.36 -1.11
CA ALA A 16 19.30 -14.00 -1.13
C ALA A 16 18.39 -13.04 -1.91
N ALA A 17 17.84 -13.48 -3.05
CA ALA A 17 16.91 -12.69 -3.84
C ALA A 17 15.57 -12.44 -3.12
N ILE A 18 15.03 -13.44 -2.39
CA ILE A 18 13.84 -13.25 -1.55
C ILE A 18 14.14 -12.27 -0.42
N ALA A 19 15.25 -12.46 0.29
CA ALA A 19 15.62 -11.61 1.42
C ALA A 19 15.80 -10.15 1.00
N ALA A 20 16.33 -9.91 -0.20
CA ALA A 20 16.47 -8.56 -0.75
C ALA A 20 15.13 -7.86 -1.03
N ALA A 21 14.02 -8.59 -1.12
CA ALA A 21 12.68 -8.07 -1.36
C ALA A 21 11.72 -8.24 -0.17
N ASP A 22 12.18 -8.83 0.94
CA ASP A 22 11.38 -9.06 2.13
C ASP A 22 11.15 -7.73 2.88
N PRO A 23 9.89 -7.29 3.08
CA PRO A 23 9.57 -6.09 3.85
C PRO A 23 10.22 -6.03 5.24
N ALA A 24 10.39 -7.16 5.93
CA ALA A 24 11.03 -7.20 7.24
C ALA A 24 12.52 -6.84 7.20
N ILE A 25 13.16 -6.98 6.04
CA ILE A 25 14.59 -6.73 5.83
C ILE A 25 14.80 -5.38 5.14
N ILE A 26 14.04 -5.08 4.08
CA ILE A 26 14.26 -3.87 3.27
C ILE A 26 13.66 -2.61 3.88
N VAL A 27 12.56 -2.69 4.63
CA VAL A 27 11.91 -1.48 5.20
C VAL A 27 12.78 -0.81 6.28
N PRO A 28 13.31 -1.51 7.30
CA PRO A 28 13.96 -0.86 8.44
C PRO A 28 15.12 0.09 8.09
N PRO A 29 16.04 -0.26 7.15
CA PRO A 29 17.12 0.65 6.76
C PRO A 29 16.67 1.96 6.10
N HIS A 30 15.42 2.03 5.63
CA HIS A 30 14.85 3.20 4.96
C HIS A 30 13.89 4.00 5.85
N LEU A 31 13.70 3.60 7.11
CA LEU A 31 12.88 4.38 8.04
C LEU A 31 13.58 5.68 8.43
N PRO A 32 12.91 6.83 8.34
CA PRO A 32 13.45 8.08 8.85
C PRO A 32 13.44 8.09 10.39
N ALA A 33 14.15 9.05 10.99
CA ALA A 33 13.99 9.33 12.41
C ALA A 33 12.55 9.84 12.68
N PRO A 34 11.98 9.54 13.86
CA PRO A 34 10.68 10.09 14.25
C PRO A 34 10.70 11.63 14.27
N PRO A 35 9.61 12.29 13.84
CA PRO A 35 9.51 13.74 13.90
C PRO A 35 9.22 14.23 15.33
N SER A 36 9.11 15.55 15.52
CA SER A 36 8.62 16.16 16.76
C SER A 36 7.12 15.92 16.98
N GLY A 37 6.34 15.88 15.89
CA GLY A 37 4.92 15.56 15.89
C GLY A 37 4.65 14.05 15.86
N ARG A 38 3.51 13.66 15.28
CA ARG A 38 3.13 12.24 15.13
C ARG A 38 3.58 11.66 13.81
N THR A 39 3.70 10.33 13.76
CA THR A 39 3.85 9.59 12.51
C THR A 39 2.55 8.90 12.13
N LEU A 40 2.09 9.14 10.90
CA LEU A 40 0.94 8.49 10.30
C LEU A 40 1.39 7.55 9.18
N VAL A 41 1.14 6.25 9.36
CA VAL A 41 1.41 5.23 8.33
C VAL A 41 0.15 5.02 7.50
N VAL A 42 0.27 5.19 6.19
CA VAL A 42 -0.82 4.98 5.25
C VAL A 42 -0.37 4.12 4.08
N GLY A 43 -1.29 3.49 3.38
CA GLY A 43 -0.97 2.87 2.09
C GLY A 43 -1.74 1.60 1.80
N GLY A 44 -1.30 0.90 0.76
CA GLY A 44 -2.02 -0.28 0.31
C GLY A 44 -1.32 -1.04 -0.80
N GLY A 45 -1.66 -2.32 -0.88
CA GLY A 45 -1.00 -3.28 -1.75
C GLY A 45 -0.86 -4.64 -1.08
N LYS A 46 -0.45 -5.64 -1.85
CA LYS A 46 -0.33 -7.04 -1.41
C LYS A 46 0.64 -7.25 -0.25
N ALA A 47 1.64 -6.38 -0.12
CA ALA A 47 2.65 -6.42 0.95
C ALA A 47 2.43 -5.36 2.03
N ALA A 48 1.32 -4.60 1.98
CA ALA A 48 1.13 -3.46 2.88
C ALA A 48 1.06 -3.88 4.35
N ALA A 49 0.42 -5.02 4.66
CA ALA A 49 0.35 -5.55 6.02
C ALA A 49 1.74 -5.96 6.56
N SER A 50 2.56 -6.66 5.76
CA SER A 50 3.93 -7.03 6.14
C SER A 50 4.84 -5.81 6.27
N MET A 51 4.68 -4.81 5.40
CA MET A 51 5.41 -3.54 5.52
C MET A 51 5.01 -2.78 6.79
N ALA A 52 3.72 -2.73 7.12
CA ALA A 52 3.24 -2.08 8.34
C ALA A 52 3.78 -2.76 9.60
N ALA A 53 3.77 -4.10 9.64
CA ALA A 53 4.37 -4.86 10.73
C ALA A 53 5.88 -4.56 10.87
N ALA A 54 6.61 -4.45 9.75
CA ALA A 54 8.03 -4.09 9.76
C ALA A 54 8.28 -2.67 10.28
N VAL A 55 7.47 -1.69 9.85
CA VAL A 55 7.51 -0.32 10.41
C VAL A 55 7.28 -0.35 11.91
N GLU A 56 6.19 -0.98 12.37
CA GLU A 56 5.80 -0.96 13.77
C GLU A 56 6.85 -1.62 14.68
N ALA A 57 7.49 -2.70 14.22
CA ALA A 57 8.53 -3.42 14.94
C ALA A 57 9.82 -2.59 15.13
N HIS A 58 10.12 -1.68 14.19
CA HIS A 58 11.34 -0.88 14.20
C HIS A 58 11.11 0.59 14.59
N TRP A 59 9.85 1.00 14.74
CA TRP A 59 9.51 2.34 15.19
C TRP A 59 9.59 2.46 16.71
N PRO A 60 10.27 3.47 17.28
CA PRO A 60 10.41 3.61 18.73
C PRO A 60 9.06 3.56 19.46
N ARG A 61 9.02 2.82 20.58
CA ARG A 61 7.78 2.67 21.37
C ARG A 61 7.32 3.98 22.01
N SER A 62 8.26 4.88 22.31
CA SER A 62 7.98 6.20 22.87
C SER A 62 7.50 7.22 21.83
N ALA A 63 7.71 6.97 20.54
CA ALA A 63 7.32 7.88 19.48
C ALA A 63 5.86 7.63 19.03
N PRO A 64 5.02 8.68 18.89
CA PRO A 64 3.65 8.51 18.43
C PRO A 64 3.59 7.92 17.01
N LEU A 65 2.88 6.79 16.88
CA LEU A 65 2.66 6.10 15.63
C LEU A 65 1.21 5.66 15.57
N SER A 66 0.55 5.94 14.45
CA SER A 66 -0.78 5.44 14.13
C SER A 66 -0.89 5.22 12.63
N GLY A 67 -1.94 4.58 12.15
CA GLY A 67 -2.11 4.44 10.71
C GLY A 67 -3.19 3.49 10.27
N LEU A 68 -3.31 3.37 8.94
CA LEU A 68 -4.24 2.51 8.25
C LEU A 68 -3.58 2.00 6.95
N VAL A 69 -3.50 0.69 6.78
CA VAL A 69 -3.07 0.09 5.51
C VAL A 69 -4.12 -0.88 4.97
N VAL A 70 -4.18 -1.01 3.64
CA VAL A 70 -5.11 -1.93 2.98
C VAL A 70 -4.35 -3.05 2.26
N THR A 71 -4.65 -4.30 2.62
CA THR A 71 -4.13 -5.51 1.98
C THR A 71 -5.25 -6.36 1.39
N ARG A 72 -4.89 -7.43 0.67
CA ARG A 72 -5.86 -8.40 0.14
C ARG A 72 -6.38 -9.32 1.25
N TYR A 73 -7.60 -9.84 1.09
CA TYR A 73 -8.18 -10.83 2.01
C TYR A 73 -7.24 -11.99 2.34
N GLN A 74 -7.27 -12.44 3.59
CA GLN A 74 -6.45 -13.52 4.16
C GLN A 74 -4.93 -13.22 4.17
N HIS A 75 -4.55 -11.94 4.12
CA HIS A 75 -3.14 -11.49 4.14
C HIS A 75 -2.91 -10.39 5.17
N SER A 76 -3.81 -10.22 6.13
CA SER A 76 -3.59 -9.40 7.30
C SER A 76 -2.39 -9.92 8.12
N MET A 77 -1.81 -9.01 8.90
CA MET A 77 -0.71 -9.28 9.82
C MET A 77 -1.01 -8.63 11.16
N PRO A 78 -0.55 -9.22 12.29
CA PRO A 78 -0.75 -8.62 13.60
C PRO A 78 0.05 -7.33 13.73
N THR A 79 -0.65 -6.24 14.01
CA THR A 79 -0.15 -4.90 14.32
C THR A 79 -0.93 -4.34 15.50
N GLN A 80 -0.34 -3.43 16.26
CA GLN A 80 -0.95 -2.83 17.47
C GLN A 80 -1.26 -1.35 17.28
N ARG A 81 -0.45 -0.63 16.49
CA ARG A 81 -0.54 0.81 16.28
C ARG A 81 -1.08 1.18 14.91
N ILE A 82 -0.90 0.31 13.92
CA ILE A 82 -1.36 0.51 12.53
C ILE A 82 -2.53 -0.42 12.26
N GLU A 83 -3.68 0.09 11.84
CA GLU A 83 -4.82 -0.75 11.45
C GLU A 83 -4.56 -1.42 10.09
N VAL A 84 -4.85 -2.72 9.98
CA VAL A 84 -4.81 -3.45 8.72
C VAL A 84 -6.23 -3.80 8.27
N VAL A 85 -6.65 -3.22 7.15
CA VAL A 85 -7.93 -3.54 6.50
C VAL A 85 -7.70 -4.50 5.34
N GLU A 86 -8.54 -5.52 5.25
CA GLU A 86 -8.57 -6.42 4.10
C GLU A 86 -9.67 -6.03 3.11
N ALA A 87 -9.32 -6.00 1.83
CA ALA A 87 -10.20 -5.65 0.72
C ALA A 87 -9.95 -6.52 -0.53
N SER A 88 -10.82 -6.40 -1.52
CA SER A 88 -10.77 -7.20 -2.74
C SER A 88 -9.66 -6.75 -3.71
N HIS A 89 -8.99 -7.75 -4.28
CA HIS A 89 -8.06 -7.64 -5.41
C HIS A 89 -8.24 -8.89 -6.30
N PRO A 90 -8.31 -8.78 -7.64
CA PRO A 90 -7.91 -7.62 -8.45
C PRO A 90 -9.01 -6.58 -8.72
N LEU A 91 -10.26 -6.86 -8.37
CA LEU A 91 -11.38 -5.92 -8.55
C LEU A 91 -11.67 -5.19 -7.23
N PRO A 92 -11.89 -3.87 -7.25
CA PRO A 92 -12.16 -3.12 -6.03
C PRO A 92 -13.54 -3.44 -5.44
N ASP A 93 -13.66 -3.29 -4.12
CA ASP A 93 -14.90 -3.43 -3.35
C ASP A 93 -15.09 -2.26 -2.37
N GLY A 94 -16.25 -2.24 -1.69
CA GLY A 94 -16.61 -1.16 -0.78
C GLY A 94 -15.74 -1.09 0.49
N ARG A 95 -15.07 -2.18 0.88
CA ARG A 95 -14.15 -2.16 2.03
C ARG A 95 -12.89 -1.36 1.70
N GLY A 96 -12.31 -1.58 0.52
CA GLY A 96 -11.17 -0.80 0.05
C GLY A 96 -11.52 0.68 -0.12
N GLU A 97 -12.69 0.98 -0.68
CA GLU A 97 -13.21 2.35 -0.80
C GLU A 97 -13.34 3.05 0.56
N ALA A 98 -14.03 2.42 1.52
CA ALA A 98 -14.24 2.98 2.85
C ALA A 98 -12.91 3.22 3.60
N ALA A 99 -11.97 2.28 3.51
CA ALA A 99 -10.64 2.44 4.10
C ALA A 99 -9.85 3.59 3.45
N ALA A 100 -9.89 3.69 2.12
CA ALA A 100 -9.23 4.76 1.38
C ALA A 100 -9.81 6.15 1.72
N LEU A 101 -11.12 6.27 1.96
CA LEU A 101 -11.75 7.51 2.41
C LEU A 101 -11.32 7.89 3.84
N ARG A 102 -11.28 6.93 4.77
CA ARG A 102 -10.75 7.15 6.14
C ARG A 102 -9.29 7.57 6.12
N MET A 103 -8.49 6.97 5.23
CA MET A 103 -7.09 7.33 5.04
C MET A 103 -6.93 8.79 4.60
N LEU A 104 -7.75 9.27 3.66
CA LEU A 104 -7.73 10.67 3.23
C LEU A 104 -8.09 11.63 4.37
N ASP A 105 -9.08 11.29 5.18
CA ASP A 105 -9.45 12.08 6.35
C ASP A 105 -8.29 12.20 7.35
N GLN A 106 -7.65 11.09 7.71
CA GLN A 106 -6.48 11.07 8.59
C GLN A 106 -5.31 11.89 8.04
N VAL A 107 -5.04 11.75 6.74
CA VAL A 107 -3.96 12.47 6.06
C VAL A 107 -4.22 13.98 6.04
N SER A 108 -5.47 14.40 5.85
CA SER A 108 -5.85 15.83 5.83
C SER A 108 -5.69 16.56 7.17
N GLN A 109 -5.45 15.82 8.25
CA GLN A 109 -5.24 16.35 9.60
C GLN A 109 -3.76 16.41 9.99
N LEU A 110 -2.84 16.16 9.06
CA LEU A 110 -1.41 16.25 9.34
C LEU A 110 -0.97 17.72 9.46
N GLY A 111 -0.12 17.99 10.44
CA GLY A 111 0.54 19.27 10.62
C GLY A 111 1.95 19.31 10.01
N PRO A 112 2.61 20.49 10.00
CA PRO A 112 3.97 20.65 9.47
C PRO A 112 5.04 19.88 10.25
N ASP A 113 4.77 19.56 11.52
CA ASP A 113 5.66 18.78 12.39
C ASP A 113 5.39 17.27 12.33
N ASP A 114 4.39 16.83 11.56
CA ASP A 114 4.04 15.43 11.43
C ASP A 114 4.79 14.76 10.27
N LEU A 115 4.90 13.43 10.33
CA LEU A 115 5.47 12.60 9.28
C LEU A 115 4.43 11.65 8.72
N MET A 116 4.24 11.66 7.41
CA MET A 116 3.51 10.60 6.70
C MET A 116 4.47 9.56 6.13
N ILE A 117 4.26 8.28 6.44
CA ILE A 117 4.94 7.15 5.78
C ILE A 117 3.93 6.43 4.88
N ALA A 118 4.15 6.48 3.56
CA ALA A 118 3.29 5.83 2.57
C ALA A 118 3.85 4.45 2.14
N LEU A 119 3.20 3.37 2.57
CA LEU A 119 3.56 1.98 2.26
C LEU A 119 2.81 1.48 1.01
N ILE A 120 3.46 1.55 -0.15
CA ILE A 120 2.86 1.21 -1.44
C ILE A 120 3.48 -0.07 -2.02
N SER A 121 2.63 -1.01 -2.43
CA SER A 121 3.07 -2.21 -3.17
C SER A 121 2.06 -2.60 -4.26
N GLY A 122 2.36 -3.66 -5.01
CA GLY A 122 1.49 -4.12 -6.11
C GLY A 122 0.05 -4.38 -5.66
N GLY A 123 -0.92 -3.99 -6.48
CA GLY A 123 -2.35 -4.15 -6.18
C GLY A 123 -3.03 -2.92 -5.56
N GLY A 124 -2.29 -1.86 -5.24
CA GLY A 124 -2.85 -0.63 -4.66
C GLY A 124 -3.98 0.01 -5.48
N SER A 125 -3.98 -0.14 -6.81
CA SER A 125 -5.05 0.39 -7.68
C SER A 125 -6.45 -0.19 -7.42
N SER A 126 -6.56 -1.44 -6.94
CA SER A 126 -7.86 -2.01 -6.55
C SER A 126 -8.13 -1.82 -5.05
N LEU A 127 -7.09 -1.96 -4.23
CA LEU A 127 -7.21 -1.92 -2.78
C LEU A 127 -7.50 -0.51 -2.24
N LEU A 128 -7.04 0.54 -2.94
CA LEU A 128 -7.20 1.95 -2.56
C LEU A 128 -8.14 2.71 -3.51
N ALA A 129 -9.08 2.00 -4.15
CA ALA A 129 -10.00 2.60 -5.10
C ALA A 129 -11.11 3.37 -4.38
N ALA A 130 -10.88 4.65 -4.09
CA ALA A 130 -11.94 5.60 -3.74
C ALA A 130 -12.32 6.44 -4.97
N PRO A 131 -13.50 6.23 -5.57
CA PRO A 131 -14.01 7.08 -6.64
C PRO A 131 -14.11 8.55 -6.24
N VAL A 132 -14.05 9.44 -7.24
CA VAL A 132 -14.40 10.86 -7.05
C VAL A 132 -15.91 11.03 -6.85
N GLU A 133 -16.32 12.17 -6.31
CA GLU A 133 -17.75 12.51 -6.17
C GLU A 133 -18.47 12.44 -7.52
N GLY A 134 -19.70 11.93 -7.51
CA GLY A 134 -20.49 11.71 -8.72
C GLY A 134 -20.12 10.44 -9.51
N VAL A 135 -19.12 9.66 -9.07
CA VAL A 135 -18.75 8.38 -9.68
C VAL A 135 -18.90 7.26 -8.66
N THR A 136 -19.65 6.23 -9.01
CA THR A 136 -19.80 5.03 -8.18
C THR A 136 -18.65 4.04 -8.41
N LEU A 137 -18.39 3.18 -7.42
CA LEU A 137 -17.43 2.09 -7.57
C LEU A 137 -17.78 1.15 -8.74
N LYS A 138 -19.08 0.97 -9.01
CA LYS A 138 -19.59 0.18 -10.13
C LYS A 138 -19.19 0.81 -11.47
N GLU A 139 -19.37 2.12 -11.62
CA GLU A 139 -18.99 2.85 -12.84
C GLU A 139 -17.47 2.83 -13.04
N LEU A 140 -16.68 3.02 -11.98
CA LEU A 140 -15.23 2.90 -12.04
C LEU A 140 -14.78 1.52 -12.59
N ARG A 141 -15.44 0.45 -12.13
CA ARG A 141 -15.21 -0.92 -12.63
C ARG A 141 -15.63 -1.08 -14.09
N GLN A 142 -16.77 -0.51 -14.48
CA GLN A 142 -17.26 -0.56 -15.87
C GLN A 142 -16.33 0.15 -16.83
N VAL A 143 -15.88 1.37 -16.50
CA VAL A 143 -14.90 2.14 -17.31
C VAL A 143 -13.60 1.35 -17.44
N THR A 144 -13.09 0.80 -16.34
CA THR A 144 -11.85 -0.01 -16.37
C THR A 144 -12.01 -1.24 -17.26
N LYS A 145 -13.15 -1.94 -17.18
CA LYS A 145 -13.44 -3.09 -18.03
C LYS A 145 -13.55 -2.70 -19.51
N ALA A 146 -14.22 -1.59 -19.82
CA ALA A 146 -14.38 -1.11 -21.19
C ALA A 146 -13.03 -0.78 -21.83
N LEU A 147 -12.14 -0.10 -21.10
CA LEU A 147 -10.79 0.21 -21.58
C LEU A 147 -9.95 -1.04 -21.85
N LEU A 148 -10.03 -2.04 -20.96
CA LEU A 148 -9.37 -3.34 -21.16
C LEU A 148 -9.91 -4.06 -22.40
N SER A 149 -11.24 -4.11 -22.56
CA SER A 149 -11.89 -4.70 -23.73
C SER A 149 -11.55 -3.99 -25.04
N ALA A 150 -11.26 -2.69 -24.99
CA ALA A 150 -10.83 -1.89 -26.14
C ALA A 150 -9.32 -2.03 -26.46
N GLY A 151 -8.57 -2.85 -25.71
CA GLY A 151 -7.12 -3.01 -25.92
C GLY A 151 -6.30 -1.79 -25.49
N ALA A 152 -6.84 -0.93 -24.62
CA ALA A 152 -6.11 0.23 -24.13
C ALA A 152 -4.85 -0.18 -23.37
N THR A 153 -3.76 0.58 -23.57
CA THR A 153 -2.50 0.33 -22.86
C THR A 153 -2.67 0.55 -21.36
N ILE A 154 -1.83 -0.09 -20.53
CA ILE A 154 -1.84 0.13 -19.08
C ILE A 154 -1.62 1.61 -18.73
N HIS A 155 -0.83 2.33 -19.52
CA HIS A 155 -0.63 3.75 -19.35
C HIS A 155 -1.93 4.54 -19.57
N ALA A 156 -2.66 4.26 -20.66
CA ALA A 156 -3.95 4.90 -20.94
C ALA A 156 -4.99 4.60 -19.85
N ILE A 157 -5.08 3.34 -19.41
CA ILE A 157 -5.98 2.93 -18.32
C ILE A 157 -5.65 3.68 -17.03
N ASN A 158 -4.37 3.75 -16.65
CA ASN A 158 -3.94 4.47 -15.45
C ASN A 158 -4.18 5.98 -15.56
N THR A 159 -4.01 6.54 -16.77
CA THR A 159 -4.30 7.96 -17.04
C THR A 159 -5.77 8.29 -16.84
N VAL A 160 -6.71 7.43 -17.25
CA VAL A 160 -8.14 7.64 -16.95
C VAL A 160 -8.41 7.40 -15.45
N ARG A 161 -7.97 6.27 -14.91
CA ARG A 161 -8.28 5.86 -13.53
C ARG A 161 -7.78 6.85 -12.47
N LYS A 162 -6.64 7.51 -12.68
CA LYS A 162 -6.15 8.53 -11.73
C LYS A 162 -7.04 9.76 -11.63
N HIS A 163 -7.79 10.09 -12.68
CA HIS A 163 -8.74 11.21 -12.66
C HIS A 163 -10.05 10.83 -11.98
N LEU A 164 -10.44 9.55 -12.07
CA LEU A 164 -11.65 9.00 -11.48
C LEU A 164 -11.51 8.54 -10.02
N THR A 165 -10.34 8.68 -9.41
CA THR A 165 -10.10 8.26 -8.02
C THR A 165 -9.48 9.37 -7.17
N ARG A 166 -9.78 9.39 -5.87
CA ARG A 166 -9.38 10.46 -4.95
C ARG A 166 -7.94 10.34 -4.45
N LEU A 167 -7.34 9.15 -4.42
CA LEU A 167 -6.00 8.93 -3.86
C LEU A 167 -4.89 8.90 -4.92
N SER A 168 -5.21 8.44 -6.14
CA SER A 168 -4.22 8.23 -7.21
C SER A 168 -3.68 9.55 -7.79
N GLY A 169 -2.59 9.47 -8.57
CA GLY A 169 -2.07 10.62 -9.32
C GLY A 169 -1.51 11.73 -8.42
N GLY A 170 -0.86 11.36 -7.32
CA GLY A 170 -0.27 12.30 -6.36
C GLY A 170 -1.29 12.95 -5.40
N ARG A 171 -2.57 12.61 -5.51
CA ARG A 171 -3.63 13.24 -4.69
C ARG A 171 -3.53 12.90 -3.21
N LEU A 172 -3.05 11.70 -2.86
CA LEU A 172 -2.76 11.33 -1.47
C LEU A 172 -1.69 12.25 -0.86
N ALA A 173 -0.57 12.45 -1.56
CA ALA A 173 0.51 13.32 -1.09
C ALA A 173 0.09 14.79 -1.02
N ARG A 174 -0.80 15.24 -1.91
CA ARG A 174 -1.35 16.60 -1.86
C ARG A 174 -2.35 16.82 -0.72
N ALA A 175 -2.92 15.75 -0.18
CA ALA A 175 -3.83 15.84 0.95
C ALA A 175 -3.10 15.92 2.29
N ALA A 176 -1.81 15.55 2.33
CA ALA A 176 -0.92 15.68 3.49
C ALA A 176 -0.38 17.10 3.56
#